data_AF-A0A535NVW6-F1
#
_entry.id   AF-A0A535NVW6-F1
#
_cell.length_a   1.000
_cell.length_b   1.000
_cell.length_c   1.000
_cell.angle_alpha   90.00
_cell.angle_beta   90.00
_cell.angle_gamma   90.00
#
_symmetry.space_group_name_H-M   'P 1'
#
loop_
_entity.id
_entity.type
_entity.pdbx_description
1 polymer ?
#
loop_
_entity_poly.entity_id
_entity_poly.type
_entity_poly.pdbx_seq_one_letter_code
_entity_poly.pdbx_strand_id
1 'polypeptide(L)'
;GFCVRFDKGDFNGREALMAAKAAGVTRRLRTLLVGEHDYVTVYGGEAVYADGSIVGRLRSCAYGFTVRRNIGYSYLPVGLGPGARVEVEVFGRRVVAEVSRDAVLKREQPVRHDAAHVAG
;
A
#
# COMPACT_ATOMS: atom_id res chain seq x y z
N GLY A 1 -6.98 6.38 -7.60
CA GLY A 1 -7.52 7.75 -7.71
C GLY A 1 -9.02 7.81 -7.49
N PHE A 2 -9.53 7.13 -6.46
CA PHE A 2 -10.98 7.14 -6.15
C PHE A 2 -11.46 8.51 -5.62
N CYS A 3 -10.57 9.29 -5.01
CA CYS A 3 -10.86 10.64 -4.50
C CYS A 3 -10.89 11.74 -5.58
N VAL A 4 -10.71 11.42 -6.86
CA VAL A 4 -10.69 12.44 -7.94
C VAL A 4 -11.93 12.27 -8.81
N ARG A 5 -12.86 13.22 -8.69
CA ARG A 5 -14.07 13.31 -9.51
C ARG A 5 -13.81 14.17 -10.75
N PHE A 6 -13.39 13.55 -11.85
CA PHE A 6 -12.94 14.23 -13.07
C PHE A 6 -14.04 14.94 -13.86
N ASP A 7 -15.28 14.49 -13.70
CA ASP A 7 -16.52 14.96 -14.32
C ASP A 7 -17.16 16.13 -13.59
N LYS A 8 -16.59 16.58 -12.46
CA LYS A 8 -17.17 17.66 -11.64
C LYS A 8 -17.08 19.07 -12.23
N GLY A 9 -16.54 19.21 -13.44
CA GLY A 9 -16.09 20.49 -14.00
C GLY A 9 -14.65 20.80 -13.62
N ASP A 10 -14.30 22.09 -13.65
CA ASP A 10 -12.93 22.56 -13.44
C ASP A 10 -12.47 22.50 -11.97
N PHE A 11 -11.17 22.28 -11.77
CA PHE A 11 -10.50 22.33 -10.46
C PHE A 11 -8.98 22.40 -10.63
N ASN A 12 -8.30 22.98 -9.63
CA ASN A 12 -6.84 23.06 -9.59
C ASN A 12 -6.19 21.69 -9.82
N GLY A 13 -5.39 21.58 -10.88
CA GLY A 13 -4.69 20.34 -11.26
C GLY A 13 -5.49 19.36 -12.12
N ARG A 14 -6.71 19.69 -12.56
CA ARG A 14 -7.54 18.81 -13.40
C ARG A 14 -6.84 18.38 -14.68
N GLU A 15 -6.34 19.33 -15.46
CA GLU A 15 -5.69 19.04 -16.75
C GLU A 15 -4.42 18.19 -16.55
N ALA A 16 -3.60 18.54 -15.56
CA ALA A 16 -2.40 17.78 -15.20
C ALA A 16 -2.73 16.33 -14.80
N LEU A 17 -3.80 16.12 -14.00
CA LEU A 17 -4.24 14.78 -13.61
C LEU A 17 -4.86 13.99 -14.77
N MET A 18 -5.54 14.65 -15.71
CA MET A 18 -6.04 14.00 -16.94
C MET A 18 -4.87 13.55 -17.82
N ALA A 19 -3.87 14.39 -18.02
CA ALA A 19 -2.66 14.04 -18.77
C ALA A 19 -1.90 12.88 -18.10
N ALA A 20 -1.70 12.93 -16.79
CA ALA A 20 -1.07 11.84 -16.03
C ALA A 20 -1.87 10.53 -16.10
N LYS A 21 -3.21 10.61 -16.08
CA LYS A 21 -4.09 9.44 -16.25
C LYS A 21 -3.94 8.83 -17.64
N ALA A 22 -3.87 9.65 -18.68
CA ALA A 22 -3.70 9.19 -20.07
C ALA A 22 -2.30 8.58 -20.31
N ALA A 23 -1.25 9.19 -19.78
CA ALA A 23 0.12 8.69 -19.88
C ALA A 23 0.35 7.41 -19.05
N GLY A 24 -0.43 7.21 -17.99
CA GLY A 24 -0.26 6.11 -17.05
C GLY A 24 0.83 6.39 -16.01
N VAL A 25 0.72 5.72 -14.85
CA VAL A 25 1.72 5.84 -13.78
C VAL A 25 2.81 4.81 -13.94
N THR A 26 4.06 5.21 -13.71
CA THR A 26 5.23 4.31 -13.74
C THR A 26 5.53 3.70 -12.37
N ARG A 27 5.02 4.31 -11.30
CA ARG A 27 5.15 3.85 -9.91
C ARG A 27 3.81 3.81 -9.19
N ARG A 28 3.63 2.87 -8.28
CA ARG A 28 2.45 2.74 -7.42
C ARG A 28 2.87 2.56 -5.97
N LEU A 29 2.11 3.15 -5.07
CA LEU A 29 2.21 2.83 -3.65
C LEU A 29 1.75 1.37 -3.46
N ARG A 30 2.58 0.58 -2.78
CA ARG A 30 2.36 -0.84 -2.52
C ARG A 30 2.49 -1.12 -1.03
N THR A 31 1.66 -2.04 -0.54
CA THR A 31 1.81 -2.65 0.79
C THR A 31 2.83 -3.78 0.72
N LEU A 32 3.75 -3.82 1.67
CA LEU A 32 4.77 -4.85 1.82
C LEU A 32 4.57 -5.58 3.14
N LEU A 33 4.64 -6.91 3.11
CA LEU A 33 4.75 -7.74 4.31
C LEU A 33 6.23 -8.09 4.49
N VAL A 34 6.87 -7.50 5.49
CA VAL A 34 8.32 -7.58 5.70
C VAL A 34 8.68 -8.68 6.69
N GLY A 35 9.61 -9.54 6.29
CA GLY A 35 9.94 -10.77 7.01
C GLY A 35 8.80 -11.80 6.95
N GLU A 36 9.00 -12.92 7.63
CA GLU A 36 7.95 -13.92 7.86
C GLU A 36 7.21 -13.61 9.16
N HIS A 37 7.28 -14.48 10.18
CA HIS A 37 6.49 -14.34 11.41
C HIS A 37 7.18 -13.55 12.53
N ASP A 38 8.50 -13.42 12.48
CA ASP A 38 9.25 -12.71 13.50
C ASP A 38 9.09 -11.19 13.37
N TYR A 39 9.17 -10.51 14.51
CA TYR A 39 9.24 -9.05 14.52
C TYR A 39 10.55 -8.59 13.84
N VAL A 40 10.43 -7.59 12.97
CA VAL A 40 11.56 -7.00 12.24
C VAL A 40 11.53 -5.52 12.56
N THR A 41 12.61 -5.01 13.14
CA THR A 41 12.71 -3.63 13.60
C THR A 41 12.83 -2.67 12.42
N VAL A 42 11.68 -2.22 11.90
CA VAL A 42 11.57 -1.21 10.83
C VAL A 42 10.97 0.09 11.36
N TYR A 43 11.48 1.23 10.89
CA TYR A 43 11.11 2.58 11.30
C TYR A 43 10.59 3.44 10.13
N GLY A 44 10.93 3.07 8.90
CA GLY A 44 10.63 3.85 7.70
C GLY A 44 11.88 4.58 7.20
N GLY A 45 12.16 4.45 5.91
CA GLY A 45 13.40 4.95 5.30
C GLY A 45 14.28 3.86 4.71
N GLU A 46 14.08 2.62 5.15
CA GLU A 46 14.78 1.43 4.68
C GLU A 46 14.67 1.30 3.16
N ALA A 47 15.80 1.04 2.51
CA ALA A 47 15.83 0.85 1.07
C ALA A 47 15.14 -0.47 0.69
N VAL A 48 14.35 -0.42 -0.38
CA VAL A 48 13.65 -1.58 -0.95
C VAL A 48 14.35 -1.96 -2.24
N TYR A 49 14.70 -3.24 -2.36
CA TYR A 49 15.47 -3.82 -3.46
C TYR A 49 14.63 -4.82 -4.25
N ALA A 50 14.87 -4.86 -5.56
CA ALA A 50 14.44 -5.95 -6.43
C ALA A 50 15.60 -6.23 -7.38
N ASP A 51 15.92 -7.51 -7.60
CA ASP A 51 17.00 -7.96 -8.48
C ASP A 51 18.34 -7.22 -8.22
N GLY A 52 18.69 -7.07 -6.94
CA GLY A 52 19.91 -6.40 -6.50
C GLY A 52 19.93 -4.87 -6.60
N SER A 53 18.89 -4.25 -7.19
CA SER A 53 18.82 -2.80 -7.40
C SER A 53 17.84 -2.12 -6.43
N ILE A 54 18.15 -0.91 -5.98
CA ILE A 54 17.23 -0.10 -5.18
C ILE A 54 16.05 0.34 -6.05
N VAL A 55 14.86 -0.14 -5.72
CA VAL A 55 13.61 0.19 -6.43
C VAL A 55 12.71 1.11 -5.62
N GLY A 56 12.98 1.35 -4.34
CA GLY A 56 12.19 2.24 -3.50
C GLY A 56 12.74 2.38 -2.09
N ARG A 57 11.92 2.95 -1.20
CA ARG A 57 12.15 2.96 0.24
C ARG A 57 10.86 2.84 1.02
N LEU A 58 10.91 2.36 2.26
CA LEU A 58 9.75 2.40 3.15
C LEU A 58 9.36 3.86 3.45
N ARG A 59 8.06 4.13 3.39
CA ARG A 59 7.45 5.45 3.70
C ARG A 59 6.86 5.48 5.09
N SER A 60 6.13 4.44 5.45
CA SER A 60 5.53 4.20 6.76
C SER A 60 5.55 2.70 7.00
N CYS A 61 5.66 2.30 8.27
CA CYS A 61 5.61 0.90 8.66
C CYS A 61 5.09 0.75 10.09
N ALA A 62 4.55 -0.43 10.38
CA ALA A 62 4.10 -0.83 11.71
C ALA A 62 4.01 -2.36 11.79
N TYR A 63 3.97 -2.90 13.01
CA TYR A 63 3.61 -4.29 13.20
C TYR A 63 2.09 -4.45 13.23
N GLY A 64 1.54 -5.27 12.34
CA GLY A 64 0.12 -5.59 12.30
C GLY A 64 -0.18 -6.77 13.21
N PHE A 65 -0.59 -6.54 14.45
CA PHE A 65 -0.83 -7.62 15.42
C PHE A 65 -1.85 -8.67 14.96
N THR A 66 -2.92 -8.27 14.26
CA THR A 66 -3.92 -9.20 13.72
C THR A 66 -3.36 -10.12 12.65
N VAL A 67 -2.47 -9.60 11.79
CA VAL A 67 -1.86 -10.38 10.71
C VAL A 67 -0.54 -11.04 11.14
N ARG A 68 0.02 -10.65 12.30
CA ARG A 68 1.30 -11.12 12.86
C ARG A 68 2.47 -10.97 11.89
N ARG A 69 2.57 -9.78 11.27
CA ARG A 69 3.59 -9.42 10.28
C ARG A 69 3.97 -7.94 10.42
N ASN A 70 5.21 -7.60 10.07
CA ASN A 70 5.57 -6.21 9.82
C ASN A 70 4.98 -5.77 8.49
N ILE A 71 4.33 -4.62 8.48
CA ILE A 71 3.69 -4.04 7.30
C ILE A 71 4.40 -2.73 6.98
N GLY A 72 4.80 -2.57 5.72
CA GLY A 72 5.40 -1.34 5.22
C GLY A 72 4.69 -0.84 3.96
N TYR A 73 4.87 0.44 3.65
CA TYR A 73 4.43 1.03 2.38
C TYR A 73 5.61 1.55 1.58
N SER A 74 5.65 1.26 0.28
CA SER A 74 6.66 1.81 -0.62
C SER A 74 6.09 2.12 -2.00
N TYR A 75 6.58 3.18 -2.65
CA TYR A 75 6.33 3.37 -4.07
C TYR A 75 7.26 2.47 -4.87
N LEU A 76 6.71 1.52 -5.61
CA LEU A 76 7.46 0.59 -6.46
C LEU A 76 7.11 0.78 -7.95
N PRO A 77 8.02 0.42 -8.87
CA PRO A 77 7.67 0.27 -10.29
C PRO A 77 6.40 -0.56 -10.48
N VAL A 78 5.55 -0.19 -11.45
CA VAL A 78 4.24 -0.84 -11.64
C VAL A 78 4.31 -2.35 -11.90
N GLY A 79 5.42 -2.84 -12.48
CA GLY A 79 5.67 -4.27 -12.70
C GLY A 79 5.81 -5.09 -11.43
N LEU A 80 6.16 -4.46 -10.29
CA LEU A 80 6.18 -5.11 -8.97
C LEU A 80 4.76 -5.04 -8.36
N GLY A 81 3.92 -5.97 -8.78
CA GLY A 81 2.54 -6.15 -8.32
C GLY A 81 2.41 -7.10 -7.13
N PRO A 82 1.17 -7.30 -6.63
CA PRO A 82 0.92 -8.28 -5.57
C PRO A 82 1.46 -9.66 -5.90
N GLY A 83 2.11 -10.32 -4.94
CA GLY A 83 2.81 -11.60 -5.09
C GLY A 83 4.29 -11.48 -5.50
N ALA A 84 4.75 -10.29 -5.93
CA ALA A 84 6.17 -10.07 -6.19
C ALA A 84 6.98 -10.12 -4.88
N ARG A 85 8.21 -10.61 -4.97
CA ARG A 85 9.18 -10.60 -3.86
C ARG A 85 10.15 -9.44 -4.02
N VAL A 86 10.43 -8.77 -2.92
CA VAL A 86 11.42 -7.70 -2.81
C VAL A 86 12.22 -7.91 -1.52
N GLU A 87 13.27 -7.12 -1.31
CA GLU A 87 14.04 -7.15 -0.07
C GLU A 87 14.06 -5.75 0.57
N VAL A 88 13.97 -5.70 1.88
CA VAL A 88 14.09 -4.47 2.67
C VAL A 88 15.41 -4.50 3.43
N GLU A 89 16.20 -3.44 3.30
CA GLU A 89 17.46 -3.31 4.03
C GLU A 89 17.20 -2.82 5.46
N VAL A 90 17.42 -3.70 6.42
CA VAL A 90 17.22 -3.42 7.84
C VAL A 90 18.56 -3.57 8.54
N PHE A 91 19.14 -2.47 9.02
CA PHE A 91 20.45 -2.42 9.68
C PHE A 91 21.56 -3.19 8.93
N GLY A 92 21.65 -2.97 7.61
CA GLY A 92 22.64 -3.61 6.73
C GLY A 92 22.31 -5.04 6.31
N ARG A 93 21.17 -5.60 6.71
CA ARG A 93 20.71 -6.95 6.31
C ARG A 93 19.55 -6.87 5.33
N ARG A 94 19.54 -7.72 4.31
CA ARG A 94 18.42 -7.90 3.38
C ARG A 94 17.37 -8.80 4.02
N VAL A 95 16.18 -8.27 4.27
CA VAL A 95 15.03 -9.02 4.76
C VAL A 95 14.03 -9.17 3.63
N VAL A 96 13.63 -10.41 3.32
CA VAL A 96 12.64 -10.67 2.28
C VAL A 96 11.30 -10.04 2.65
N ALA A 97 10.62 -9.46 1.67
CA ALA A 97 9.27 -8.95 1.80
C ALA A 97 8.41 -9.34 0.58
N GLU A 98 7.12 -9.55 0.82
CA GLU A 98 6.13 -9.80 -0.23
C GLU A 98 5.34 -8.52 -0.51
N VAL A 99 5.15 -8.20 -1.79
CA VAL A 99 4.18 -7.19 -2.20
C VAL A 99 2.77 -7.75 -1.99
N SER A 100 2.03 -7.19 -1.04
CA SER A 100 0.65 -7.59 -0.74
C SER A 100 -0.37 -6.78 -1.56
N ARG A 101 -1.62 -7.25 -1.56
CA ARG A 101 -2.77 -6.38 -1.84
C ARG A 101 -2.86 -5.27 -0.80
N ASP A 102 -3.44 -4.13 -1.18
CA ASP A 102 -3.42 -2.91 -0.35
C ASP A 102 -4.11 -3.12 1.02
N ALA A 103 -5.19 -3.89 1.07
CA ALA A 103 -5.88 -4.27 2.30
C ALA A 103 -5.48 -5.68 2.74
N VAL A 104 -4.75 -5.76 3.85
CA VAL A 104 -4.30 -7.04 4.46
C VAL A 104 -5.37 -7.70 5.32
N LEU A 105 -6.44 -6.98 5.64
CA LEU A 105 -7.61 -7.46 6.38
C LEU A 105 -8.86 -7.24 5.53
N LYS A 106 -9.83 -8.14 5.67
CA LYS A 106 -11.17 -7.93 5.09
C LYS A 106 -11.88 -6.87 5.91
N ARG A 107 -12.61 -5.98 5.24
CA ARG A 107 -13.56 -5.10 5.93
C ARG A 107 -14.67 -5.96 6.54
N GLU A 108 -14.93 -5.78 7.83
CA GLU A 108 -16.14 -6.34 8.43
C GLU A 108 -17.37 -5.66 7.82
N GLN A 109 -18.42 -6.45 7.58
CA GLN A 109 -19.69 -5.88 7.13
C GLN A 109 -20.34 -5.15 8.30
N PRO A 110 -20.86 -3.93 8.10
CA PRO A 110 -21.61 -3.27 9.14
C PRO A 110 -22.85 -4.11 9.48
N VAL A 111 -23.05 -4.37 10.78
CA VAL A 111 -24.28 -4.98 11.30
C VAL A 111 -25.43 -4.06 10.93
N ARG A 112 -26.39 -4.54 10.14
CA ARG A 112 -27.63 -3.81 9.89
C ARG A 112 -28.43 -3.80 11.19
N HIS A 113 -28.60 -2.62 11.78
CA HIS A 113 -29.67 -2.42 12.75
C HIS A 113 -30.97 -2.21 11.96
N ASP A 114 -31.89 -3.17 12.01
CA ASP A 114 -33.27 -2.95 11.59
C ASP A 114 -33.90 -1.96 12.57
N ALA A 115 -34.03 -0.71 12.14
CA ALA A 115 -34.89 0.25 12.80
C ALA A 115 -36.34 -0.05 12.41
N ALA A 116 -37.00 -0.91 13.18
CA ALA A 116 -38.44 -1.05 13.11
C ALA A 116 -39.08 0.32 13.38
N HIS A 117 -39.69 0.92 12.36
CA HIS A 117 -40.58 2.05 12.52
C HIS A 117 -41.80 1.59 13.32
N VAL A 118 -41.93 2.06 14.56
CA VAL A 118 -43.21 2.06 15.26
C VAL A 118 -43.89 3.38 14.90
N ALA A 119 -44.84 3.30 13.98
CA ALA A 119 -45.81 4.37 13.75
C ALA A 119 -46.84 4.34 14.90
N GLY A 120 -47.04 5.49 15.53
CA GLY A 120 -48.11 5.77 16.49
C GLY A 120 -48.67 7.15 16.18
#